data_AF-A0A445EAS5-F1
#
_entry.id   AF-A0A445EAS5-F1
#
_cell.length_a   1.000
_cell.length_b   1.000
_cell.length_c   1.000
_cell.angle_alpha   90.00
_cell.angle_beta   90.00
_cell.angle_gamma   90.00
#
_symmetry.space_group_name_H-M   'P 1'
#
loop_
_entity.id
_entity.type
_entity.pdbx_description
1 polymer ?
#
loop_
_entity_poly.entity_id
_entity_poly.type
_entity_poly.pdbx_seq_one_letter_code
_entity_poly.pdbx_strand_id
1 'polypeptide(L)'
;MQKEPLPLPDQVDKVINYIKSLEEKVKMAKEKRERSLGIGIRRKRTRGDCSGVDRQKPPQLEVHEIGSCVEIEMTCGLDTQFIFYEIIRILNEENIDVKSVNSSLIENSMYHVVRAEILPSLLQFGVTKVSERLKRFVNEPTSEIELQSESVVGF
;
A
#
# COMPACT_ATOMS: atom_id res chain seq x y z
N MET A 1 -24.99 -33.16 -29.85
CA MET A 1 -23.79 -33.72 -29.20
C MET A 1 -23.86 -33.35 -27.74
N GLN A 2 -24.13 -34.31 -26.86
CA GLN A 2 -24.22 -34.09 -25.41
C GLN A 2 -22.80 -34.00 -24.85
N LYS A 3 -22.52 -32.96 -24.05
CA LYS A 3 -21.25 -32.80 -23.33
C LYS A 3 -21.32 -33.71 -22.10
N GLU A 4 -20.67 -34.87 -22.14
CA GLU A 4 -20.58 -35.75 -20.98
C GLU A 4 -19.96 -34.97 -19.80
N PRO A 5 -20.57 -35.03 -18.61
CA PRO A 5 -19.96 -34.45 -17.42
C PRO A 5 -18.65 -35.20 -17.14
N LEU A 6 -17.55 -34.46 -17.11
CA LEU A 6 -16.23 -35.01 -16.82
C LEU A 6 -16.26 -35.78 -15.49
N PRO A 7 -15.58 -36.94 -15.39
CA PRO A 7 -15.46 -37.73 -14.17
C PRO A 7 -15.14 -36.84 -12.95
N LEU A 8 -15.76 -37.14 -11.80
CA LEU A 8 -15.55 -36.41 -10.53
C LEU A 8 -14.06 -36.13 -10.18
N PRO A 9 -13.12 -37.08 -10.36
CA PRO A 9 -11.69 -36.83 -10.12
C PRO A 9 -11.12 -35.71 -10.99
N ASP A 10 -11.50 -35.65 -12.28
CA ASP A 10 -11.00 -34.67 -13.24
C ASP A 10 -11.46 -33.24 -12.90
N GLN A 11 -12.61 -33.09 -12.22
CA GLN A 11 -13.06 -31.79 -11.73
C GLN A 11 -12.24 -31.32 -10.54
N VAL A 12 -11.91 -32.24 -9.63
CA VAL A 12 -11.06 -31.95 -8.47
C VAL A 12 -9.66 -31.53 -8.94
N ASP A 13 -9.08 -32.26 -9.88
CA ASP A 13 -7.77 -31.92 -10.45
C ASP A 13 -7.77 -30.55 -11.15
N LYS A 14 -8.86 -30.22 -11.87
CA LYS A 14 -9.02 -28.87 -12.46
C LYS A 14 -9.10 -27.78 -11.40
N VAL A 15 -9.82 -27.99 -10.31
CA VAL A 15 -9.91 -27.01 -9.21
C VAL A 15 -8.56 -26.85 -8.52
N ILE A 16 -7.85 -27.94 -8.25
CA ILE A 16 -6.50 -27.91 -7.67
C ILE A 16 -5.54 -27.12 -8.56
N ASN A 17 -5.55 -27.40 -9.87
CA ASN A 17 -4.70 -26.68 -10.83
C ASN A 17 -5.07 -25.21 -10.94
N TYR A 18 -6.37 -24.88 -10.87
CA TYR A 18 -6.82 -23.50 -10.86
C TYR A 18 -6.35 -22.75 -9.62
N ILE A 19 -6.49 -23.33 -8.42
CA ILE A 19 -6.01 -22.75 -7.16
C ILE A 19 -4.50 -22.51 -7.24
N LYS A 20 -3.71 -23.50 -7.66
CA LYS A 20 -2.25 -23.36 -7.85
C LYS A 20 -1.91 -22.21 -8.80
N SER A 21 -2.64 -22.08 -9.91
CA SER A 21 -2.42 -20.99 -10.88
C SER A 21 -2.74 -19.61 -10.29
N LEU A 22 -3.72 -19.51 -9.39
CA LEU A 22 -4.04 -18.26 -8.70
C LEU A 22 -2.98 -17.91 -7.67
N GLU A 23 -2.53 -18.88 -6.87
CA GLU A 23 -1.45 -18.69 -5.91
C GLU A 23 -0.17 -18.20 -6.61
N GLU A 24 0.19 -18.78 -7.75
CA GLU A 24 1.33 -18.36 -8.56
C GLU A 24 1.16 -16.94 -9.10
N LYS A 25 -0.02 -16.59 -9.63
CA LYS A 25 -0.31 -15.23 -10.09
C LYS A 25 -0.19 -14.19 -8.97
N VAL A 26 -0.67 -14.52 -7.76
CA VAL A 26 -0.54 -13.67 -6.58
C VAL A 26 0.93 -13.50 -6.20
N LYS A 27 1.71 -14.58 -6.18
CA LYS A 27 3.15 -14.54 -5.91
C LYS A 27 3.89 -13.65 -6.92
N MET A 28 3.65 -13.84 -8.22
CA MET A 28 4.24 -13.02 -9.27
C MET A 28 3.84 -11.54 -9.17
N ALA A 29 2.58 -11.25 -8.83
CA ALA A 29 2.11 -9.89 -8.63
C ALA A 29 2.80 -9.22 -7.44
N LYS A 30 2.99 -9.94 -6.32
CA LYS A 30 3.75 -9.47 -5.15
C LYS A 30 5.21 -9.19 -5.50
N GLU A 31 5.90 -10.13 -6.14
CA GLU A 31 7.30 -9.95 -6.56
C GLU A 31 7.48 -8.80 -7.56
N LYS A 32 6.53 -8.62 -8.48
CA LYS A 32 6.55 -7.49 -9.42
C LYS A 32 6.37 -6.16 -8.68
N ARG A 33 5.44 -6.11 -7.71
CA ARG A 33 5.22 -4.94 -6.87
C ARG A 33 6.47 -4.61 -6.04
N GLU A 34 7.08 -5.59 -5.39
CA GLU A 34 8.31 -5.42 -4.61
C GLU A 34 9.49 -4.98 -5.48
N ARG A 35 9.64 -5.52 -6.69
CA ARG A 35 10.67 -5.03 -7.64
C ARG A 35 10.45 -3.57 -8.03
N SER A 36 9.21 -3.17 -8.28
CA SER A 36 8.90 -1.76 -8.61
C SER A 36 9.11 -0.81 -7.42
N LEU A 37 8.75 -1.23 -6.21
CA LEU A 37 9.00 -0.49 -4.97
C LEU A 37 10.49 -0.43 -4.63
N GLY A 38 11.21 -1.55 -4.75
CA GLY A 38 12.65 -1.65 -4.50
C GLY A 38 13.47 -0.80 -5.48
N ILE A 39 13.03 -0.68 -6.74
CA ILE A 39 13.64 0.25 -7.72
C ILE A 39 13.34 1.72 -7.33
N GLY A 40 12.13 2.03 -6.87
CA GLY A 40 11.78 3.37 -6.37
C GLY A 40 12.54 3.77 -5.09
N ILE A 41 12.77 2.82 -4.18
CA ILE A 41 13.49 3.02 -2.92
C ILE A 41 15.01 3.14 -3.16
N ARG A 42 15.59 2.33 -4.07
CA ARG A 42 17.02 2.44 -4.42
C ARG A 42 17.37 3.75 -5.10
N ARG A 43 16.45 4.38 -5.84
CA ARG A 43 16.66 5.73 -6.40
C ARG A 43 16.59 6.85 -5.37
N LYS A 44 16.01 6.63 -4.18
CA LYS A 44 15.89 7.64 -3.12
C LYS A 44 17.05 7.66 -2.13
N ARG A 45 18.09 6.82 -2.29
CA ARG A 45 19.21 6.75 -1.33
C ARG A 45 20.57 7.20 -1.83
N THR A 46 20.69 7.70 -3.06
CA THR A 46 21.87 8.49 -3.42
C THR A 46 21.63 9.93 -2.96
N ARG A 47 21.84 10.21 -1.67
CA ARG A 47 22.18 11.56 -1.20
C ARG A 47 23.60 11.86 -1.73
N GLY A 48 23.69 12.05 -3.04
CA GLY A 48 24.89 12.45 -3.74
C GLY A 48 24.59 13.78 -4.41
N ASP A 49 25.18 14.81 -3.83
CA ASP A 49 25.36 16.15 -4.38
C ASP A 49 25.31 16.19 -5.92
N CYS A 50 24.22 16.72 -6.47
CA CYS A 50 24.09 17.07 -7.88
C CYS A 50 23.20 18.32 -7.96
N SER A 51 23.86 19.40 -8.34
CA SER A 51 23.38 20.75 -8.56
C SER A 51 22.07 20.83 -9.38
N GLY A 52 21.09 21.58 -8.87
CA GLY A 52 20.20 22.37 -9.73
C GLY A 52 18.92 21.75 -10.29
N VAL A 53 18.35 20.70 -9.67
CA VAL A 53 16.98 20.25 -10.00
C VAL A 53 16.11 20.38 -8.76
N ASP A 54 14.99 21.05 -8.94
CA ASP A 54 13.98 21.41 -7.94
C ASP A 54 13.75 20.28 -6.93
N ARG A 55 13.99 20.55 -5.64
CA ARG A 55 13.83 19.56 -4.57
C ARG A 55 12.34 19.28 -4.45
N GLN A 56 11.84 18.26 -5.16
CA GLN A 56 10.44 17.87 -5.08
C GLN A 56 10.07 17.68 -3.61
N LYS A 57 9.11 18.49 -3.15
CA LYS A 57 8.67 18.52 -1.76
C LYS A 57 8.18 17.11 -1.38
N PRO A 58 8.56 16.58 -0.21
CA PRO A 58 8.08 15.27 0.22
C PRO A 58 6.54 15.28 0.30
N PRO A 59 5.89 14.14 0.07
CA PRO A 59 4.44 14.04 0.15
C PRO A 59 3.99 14.50 1.55
N GLN A 60 3.02 15.40 1.58
CA GLN A 60 2.42 15.90 2.81
C GLN A 60 1.09 15.17 3.01
N LEU A 61 0.86 14.62 4.20
CA LEU A 61 -0.34 13.90 4.56
C LEU A 61 -0.93 14.48 5.83
N GLU A 62 -2.19 14.87 5.78
CA GLU A 62 -2.99 15.27 6.92
C GLU A 62 -4.19 14.33 7.07
N VAL A 63 -4.52 13.99 8.31
CA VAL A 63 -5.62 13.10 8.65
C VAL A 63 -6.51 13.81 9.65
N HIS A 64 -7.75 14.04 9.27
CA HIS A 64 -8.78 14.71 10.05
C HIS A 64 -9.86 13.71 10.46
N GLU A 65 -10.15 13.66 11.76
CA GLU A 65 -11.13 12.75 12.34
C GLU A 65 -12.36 13.56 12.77
N ILE A 66 -13.52 13.26 12.20
CA ILE A 66 -14.79 13.95 12.50
C ILE A 66 -15.86 12.88 12.76
N GLY A 67 -15.98 12.44 14.02
CA GLY A 67 -16.91 11.39 14.41
C GLY A 67 -16.55 10.04 13.77
N SER A 68 -17.45 9.49 12.95
CA SER A 68 -17.19 8.26 12.16
C SER A 68 -16.49 8.51 10.84
N CYS A 69 -16.35 9.77 10.43
CA CYS A 69 -15.72 10.16 9.18
C CYS A 69 -14.22 10.38 9.39
N VAL A 70 -13.42 9.85 8.46
CA VAL A 70 -12.00 10.13 8.31
C VAL A 70 -11.80 10.84 6.99
N GLU A 71 -11.28 12.06 7.06
CA GLU A 71 -10.88 12.83 5.89
C GLU A 71 -9.34 12.86 5.82
N ILE A 72 -8.81 12.53 4.66
CA ILE A 72 -7.37 12.47 4.41
C ILE A 72 -7.04 13.41 3.29
N GLU A 73 -6.16 14.36 3.56
CA GLU A 73 -5.64 15.30 2.57
C GLU A 73 -4.19 14.96 2.29
N MET A 74 -3.84 14.84 1.01
CA MET A 74 -2.49 14.50 0.59
C MET A 74 -2.03 15.36 -0.57
N THR A 75 -0.86 15.98 -0.44
CA THR A 75 -0.16 16.64 -1.55
C THR A 75 1.07 15.83 -1.93
N CYS A 76 1.27 15.50 -3.20
CA CYS A 76 2.43 14.73 -3.66
C CYS A 76 2.92 15.14 -5.05
N GLY A 77 4.18 14.88 -5.37
CA GLY A 77 4.69 15.01 -6.75
C GLY A 77 4.16 13.89 -7.65
N LEU A 78 4.13 14.11 -8.96
CA LEU A 78 3.66 13.12 -9.96
C LEU A 78 4.40 11.78 -9.89
N ASP A 79 5.69 11.80 -9.56
CA ASP A 79 6.56 10.63 -9.38
C ASP A 79 6.29 9.88 -8.05
N THR A 80 5.56 10.51 -7.12
CA THR A 80 5.21 9.97 -5.79
C THR A 80 3.74 9.64 -5.62
N GLN A 81 2.94 9.76 -6.69
CA GLN A 81 1.50 9.48 -6.69
C GLN A 81 1.17 8.03 -6.27
N PHE A 82 2.11 7.08 -6.40
CA PHE A 82 1.91 5.71 -5.93
C PHE A 82 1.57 5.62 -4.43
N ILE A 83 2.03 6.58 -3.63
CA ILE A 83 1.78 6.64 -2.17
C ILE A 83 0.28 6.84 -1.89
N PHE A 84 -0.42 7.59 -2.75
CA PHE A 84 -1.86 7.78 -2.64
C PHE A 84 -2.63 6.45 -2.80
N TYR A 85 -2.25 5.60 -3.76
CA TYR A 85 -2.88 4.29 -3.93
C TYR A 85 -2.59 3.34 -2.75
N GLU A 86 -1.41 3.47 -2.13
CA GLU A 86 -1.08 2.71 -0.92
C GLU A 86 -1.96 3.14 0.26
N ILE A 87 -2.28 4.44 0.40
CA ILE A 87 -3.24 4.95 1.41
C ILE A 87 -4.62 4.31 1.20
N ILE A 88 -5.15 4.32 -0.03
CA ILE A 88 -6.44 3.66 -0.32
C ILE A 88 -6.40 2.18 0.05
N ARG A 89 -5.29 1.49 -0.23
CA ARG A 89 -5.17 0.08 0.15
C ARG A 89 -5.17 -0.11 1.66
N ILE A 90 -4.45 0.72 2.42
CA ILE A 90 -4.44 0.67 3.89
C ILE A 90 -5.87 0.84 4.45
N LEU A 91 -6.64 1.78 3.91
CA LEU A 91 -8.04 1.99 4.31
C LEU A 91 -8.88 0.72 4.08
N ASN A 92 -8.74 0.10 2.91
CA ASN A 92 -9.47 -1.12 2.58
C ASN A 92 -9.05 -2.32 3.45
N GLU A 93 -7.76 -2.47 3.75
CA GLU A 93 -7.25 -3.51 4.65
C GLU A 93 -7.77 -3.37 6.09
N GLU A 94 -8.05 -2.14 6.53
CA GLU A 94 -8.62 -1.84 7.84
C GLU A 94 -10.16 -1.85 7.84
N ASN A 95 -10.79 -2.29 6.74
CA ASN A 95 -12.25 -2.34 6.56
C ASN A 95 -12.94 -0.96 6.69
N ILE A 96 -12.27 0.10 6.25
CA ILE A 96 -12.84 1.44 6.17
C ILE A 96 -13.45 1.64 4.80
N ASP A 97 -14.71 2.09 4.77
CA ASP A 97 -15.44 2.31 3.53
C ASP A 97 -15.11 3.68 2.94
N VAL A 98 -14.50 3.70 1.74
CA VAL A 98 -14.15 4.94 1.05
C VAL A 98 -15.38 5.49 0.34
N LYS A 99 -15.92 6.61 0.83
CA LYS A 99 -17.13 7.26 0.29
C LYS A 99 -16.84 8.12 -0.92
N SER A 100 -15.75 8.86 -0.90
CA SER A 100 -15.39 9.74 -2.01
C SER A 100 -13.89 9.97 -2.10
N VAL A 101 -13.43 10.20 -3.31
CA VAL A 101 -12.06 10.56 -3.64
C VAL A 101 -12.11 11.72 -4.61
N ASN A 102 -11.48 12.83 -4.23
CA ASN A 102 -11.27 13.98 -5.08
C ASN A 102 -9.78 14.13 -5.36
N SER A 103 -9.43 14.51 -6.58
CA SER A 103 -8.03 14.69 -6.96
C SER A 103 -7.92 15.85 -7.94
N SER A 104 -6.94 16.72 -7.72
CA SER A 104 -6.67 17.87 -8.58
C SER A 104 -5.17 18.03 -8.80
N LEU A 105 -4.81 18.56 -9.96
CA LEU A 105 -3.44 19.01 -10.24
C LEU A 105 -3.32 20.46 -9.77
N ILE A 106 -2.40 20.70 -8.84
CA ILE A 106 -2.05 22.03 -8.35
C ILE A 106 -0.61 22.30 -8.75
N GLU A 107 -0.45 23.22 -9.72
CA GLU A 107 0.82 23.57 -10.35
C GLU A 107 1.52 22.34 -10.96
N ASN A 108 2.42 21.72 -10.21
CA ASN A 108 3.19 20.55 -10.62
C ASN A 108 3.09 19.39 -9.59
N SER A 109 2.06 19.43 -8.75
CA SER A 109 1.78 18.47 -7.69
C SER A 109 0.33 17.99 -7.75
N MET A 110 0.10 16.75 -7.33
CA MET A 110 -1.24 16.20 -7.17
C MET A 110 -1.71 16.45 -5.74
N TYR A 111 -2.90 17.01 -5.61
CA TYR A 111 -3.63 17.12 -4.37
C TYR A 111 -4.79 16.13 -4.36
N HIS A 112 -4.90 15.36 -3.29
CA HIS A 112 -5.89 14.31 -3.10
C HIS A 112 -6.65 14.53 -1.81
N VAL A 113 -7.97 14.35 -1.86
CA VAL A 113 -8.84 14.34 -0.68
C VAL A 113 -9.63 13.04 -0.69
N VAL A 114 -9.48 12.24 0.36
CA VAL A 114 -10.22 10.99 0.55
C VAL A 114 -11.15 11.18 1.73
N ARG A 115 -12.44 10.89 1.53
CA ARG A 115 -13.41 10.80 2.62
C ARG A 115 -13.82 9.35 2.78
N ALA A 116 -13.63 8.84 3.99
CA ALA A 116 -13.92 7.47 4.33
C ALA A 116 -14.74 7.42 5.62
N GLU A 117 -15.55 6.38 5.79
CA GLU A 117 -16.39 6.20 6.95
C GLU A 117 -16.07 4.87 7.64
N ILE A 118 -15.93 4.95 8.95
CA ILE A 118 -15.69 3.77 9.80
C ILE A 118 -17.04 3.21 10.23
N LEU A 119 -17.18 1.90 10.06
CA LEU A 119 -18.40 1.20 10.46
C LEU A 119 -18.62 1.37 11.98
N PRO A 120 -19.86 1.60 12.45
CA PRO A 120 -20.13 1.85 13.88
C PRO A 120 -19.59 0.78 14.83
N SER A 121 -19.54 -0.48 14.39
CA SER A 121 -18.97 -1.61 15.13
C SER A 121 -17.46 -1.54 15.35
N LEU A 122 -16.74 -0.73 14.56
CA LEU A 122 -15.28 -0.58 14.59
C LEU A 122 -14.84 0.78 15.16
N LEU A 123 -15.76 1.69 15.46
CA LEU A 123 -15.46 3.07 15.89
C LEU A 123 -14.58 3.15 17.14
N GLN A 124 -14.74 2.23 18.09
CA GLN A 124 -14.02 2.27 19.37
C GLN A 124 -12.52 1.99 19.24
N PHE A 125 -12.07 1.41 18.12
CA PHE A 125 -10.67 1.04 17.87
C PHE A 125 -10.12 1.48 16.51
N GLY A 126 -10.98 1.81 15.55
CA GLY A 126 -10.62 1.98 14.14
C GLY A 126 -9.94 3.31 13.81
N VAL A 127 -10.41 4.41 14.39
CA VAL A 127 -9.99 5.76 13.95
C VAL A 127 -8.51 6.03 14.28
N THR A 128 -8.14 5.88 15.55
CA THR A 128 -6.77 6.08 16.05
C THR A 128 -5.77 5.10 15.45
N LYS A 129 -6.18 3.83 15.28
CA LYS A 129 -5.31 2.79 14.70
C LYS A 129 -4.94 3.13 13.25
N VAL A 130 -5.91 3.57 12.45
CA VAL A 130 -5.66 3.90 11.04
C VAL A 130 -4.88 5.18 10.88
N SER A 131 -5.19 6.23 11.66
CA SER A 131 -4.43 7.47 11.58
C SER A 131 -2.96 7.27 12.00
N GLU A 132 -2.70 6.46 13.02
CA GLU A 132 -1.33 6.04 13.38
C GLU A 132 -0.65 5.21 12.28
N ARG A 133 -1.37 4.28 11.65
CA ARG A 133 -0.81 3.43 10.58
C ARG A 133 -0.46 4.25 9.34
N LEU A 134 -1.30 5.21 8.96
CA LEU A 134 -1.05 6.14 7.86
C LEU A 134 0.11 7.08 8.16
N LYS A 135 0.17 7.65 9.37
CA LYS A 135 1.29 8.48 9.81
C LYS A 135 2.60 7.71 9.80
N ARG A 136 2.62 6.45 10.27
CA ARG A 136 3.79 5.56 10.18
C ARG A 136 4.20 5.33 8.72
N PHE A 137 3.25 4.98 7.85
CA PHE A 137 3.56 4.74 6.43
C PHE A 137 4.21 5.94 5.72
N VAL A 138 3.79 7.17 6.05
CA VAL A 138 4.33 8.39 5.43
C VAL A 138 5.61 8.89 6.11
N ASN A 139 5.75 8.70 7.42
CA ASN A 139 6.87 9.25 8.21
C ASN A 139 7.99 8.27 8.53
N GLU A 140 7.78 6.95 8.42
CA GLU A 140 8.79 5.97 8.80
C GLU A 140 9.90 5.91 7.73
N PRO A 141 11.15 6.29 8.06
CA PRO A 141 12.28 5.85 7.27
C PRO A 141 12.31 4.33 7.39
N THR A 142 12.22 3.61 6.28
CA THR A 142 12.40 2.15 6.26
C THR A 142 13.84 1.82 6.66
N SER A 143 14.14 1.83 7.95
CA SER A 143 15.28 1.17 8.57
C SER A 143 14.77 -0.18 9.05
N GLU A 144 14.86 -1.14 8.15
CA GLU A 144 14.63 -2.55 8.45
C GLU A 144 15.83 -3.07 9.26
N ILE A 145 15.56 -3.36 10.53
CA ILE A 145 16.08 -4.50 11.30
C ILE A 145 17.62 -4.66 11.30
N GLU A 146 18.26 -4.22 12.40
CA GLU A 146 19.58 -4.73 12.79
C GLU A 146 19.46 -6.25 13.02
N LEU A 147 19.97 -7.03 12.08
CA LEU A 147 20.29 -8.44 12.29
C LEU A 147 21.31 -8.50 13.42
N GLN A 148 20.88 -8.96 14.59
CA GLN A 148 21.82 -9.40 15.62
C GLN A 148 22.60 -10.58 15.05
N SER A 149 23.84 -10.31 14.64
CA SER A 149 24.84 -11.35 14.39
C SER A 149 25.22 -11.98 15.73
N GLU A 150 24.54 -13.07 16.03
CA GLU A 150 24.91 -14.02 17.07
C GLU A 150 26.31 -14.56 16.73
N SER A 151 27.32 -14.06 17.44
CA SER A 151 28.67 -14.62 17.35
C SER A 151 28.71 -15.90 18.16
N VAL A 152 28.41 -17.02 17.51
CA VAL A 152 28.85 -18.33 17.97
C VAL A 152 30.35 -18.39 17.71
N VAL A 153 31.17 -18.12 18.73
CA VAL A 153 32.55 -18.60 18.76
C VAL A 153 32.55 -19.84 19.62
N GLY A 154 32.51 -20.99 18.93
CA GLY A 154 32.84 -22.27 19.49
C GLY A 154 34.34 -22.55 19.37
N PHE A 155 34.82 -23.33 20.34
CA PHE A 155 36.12 -23.98 20.52
C PHE A 155 37.24 -23.14 21.14
#